data_AF-A0A812S755-F1
#
_entry.id   AF-A0A812S755-F1
#
_cell.length_a   1.000
_cell.length_b   1.000
_cell.length_c   1.000
_cell.angle_alpha   90.00
_cell.angle_beta   90.00
_cell.angle_gamma   90.00
#
_symmetry.space_group_name_H-M   'P 1'
#
loop_
_entity.id
_entity.type
_entity.pdbx_description
1 polymer ?
#
loop_
_entity_poly.entity_id
_entity_poly.type
_entity_poly.pdbx_seq_one_letter_code
_entity_poly.pdbx_strand_id
1 'polypeptide(L)'
;MRSNQIRAAGGTLLKPTRSGRPDAREDEGGPLRSTTVEGLEQEVDALRRALEAEQSEIASMSATFGELFMRNSCEEYLLQLERRIQVIENRNVEIVHWRIENAEDVRSRFQKGEYLASPEFSACGLGGFCFHFYPRGDDFCEEGYCSVYFHLPQDTKVRRTLFVGRQRHGPVEAESLTNIGVSEMCVLSNQIDKETGSVVIGVEDLQVLSSPHLVETRTKLHLVS
;
A
#
# COMPACT_ATOMS: atom_id res chain seq x y z
N MET A 1 13.71 -11.16 30.11
CA MET A 1 14.86 -10.67 29.31
C MET A 1 14.31 -10.08 28.02
N ARG A 2 14.64 -8.81 27.75
CA ARG A 2 14.55 -8.04 26.50
C ARG A 2 13.17 -7.73 25.90
N SER A 3 12.68 -6.53 26.24
CA SER A 3 11.83 -5.67 25.40
C SER A 3 12.62 -5.12 24.21
N ASN A 4 11.95 -4.85 23.07
CA ASN A 4 12.40 -3.85 22.10
C ASN A 4 11.20 -3.19 21.39
N GLN A 5 11.05 -1.89 21.65
CA GLN A 5 10.27 -0.92 20.88
C GLN A 5 11.13 -0.41 19.72
N ILE A 6 10.53 -0.13 18.56
CA ILE A 6 11.17 0.67 17.49
C ILE A 6 10.44 2.02 17.41
N ARG A 7 11.24 3.08 17.59
CA ARG A 7 10.89 4.51 17.50
C ARG A 7 11.14 5.04 16.09
N ALA A 8 10.39 6.09 15.77
CA ALA A 8 10.51 6.96 14.61
C ALA A 8 11.90 7.61 14.46
N ALA A 9 12.32 7.83 13.20
CA ALA A 9 13.53 8.54 12.83
C ALA A 9 13.27 10.06 12.77
N GLY A 10 14.03 10.82 13.58
CA GLY A 10 14.08 12.27 13.56
C GLY A 10 15.33 12.79 12.85
N GLY A 11 15.17 13.92 12.17
CA GLY A 11 16.23 14.64 11.48
C GLY A 11 17.34 15.13 12.42
N THR A 12 18.57 15.07 11.91
CA THR A 12 19.79 15.42 12.63
C THR A 12 20.13 16.89 12.41
N LEU A 13 20.00 17.70 13.46
CA LEU A 13 20.56 19.05 13.54
C LEU A 13 21.88 18.98 14.31
N LEU A 14 22.99 19.18 13.61
CA LEU A 14 24.33 19.20 14.19
C LEU A 14 24.53 20.48 15.02
N LYS A 15 24.87 20.31 16.31
CA LYS A 15 25.47 21.33 17.18
C LYS A 15 26.97 21.06 17.33
N PRO A 16 27.82 22.10 17.35
CA PRO A 16 29.09 22.07 18.08
C PRO A 16 29.03 23.01 19.30
N THR A 17 29.18 22.47 20.52
CA THR A 17 30.39 22.50 21.37
C THR A 17 30.96 23.89 21.66
N ARG A 18 30.80 24.34 22.92
CA ARG A 18 31.39 25.56 23.49
C ARG A 18 32.50 25.13 24.45
N SER A 19 33.75 25.37 24.07
CA SER A 19 34.94 25.19 24.91
C SER A 19 35.67 26.52 25.10
N GLY A 20 36.06 26.79 26.35
CA GLY A 20 37.28 27.55 26.67
C GLY A 20 37.18 29.08 26.60
N ARG A 21 37.19 29.73 27.78
CA ARG A 21 37.88 31.02 27.94
C ARG A 21 39.39 30.80 27.74
N PRO A 22 40.09 31.75 27.11
CA PRO A 22 41.17 32.37 27.85
C PRO A 22 41.28 33.89 27.67
N ASP A 23 41.99 34.42 28.65
CA ASP A 23 42.53 35.75 28.93
C ASP A 23 42.66 36.81 27.84
N ALA A 24 42.38 38.02 28.30
CA ALA A 24 42.74 39.28 27.69
C ALA A 24 44.26 39.49 27.70
N ARG A 25 44.82 39.74 26.51
CA ARG A 25 46.02 40.56 26.33
C ARG A 25 45.86 41.43 25.09
N GLU A 26 46.15 42.71 25.29
CA GLU A 26 46.29 43.76 24.30
C GLU A 26 47.44 43.41 23.33
N ASP A 27 47.24 43.61 22.02
CA ASP A 27 48.28 44.21 21.16
C ASP A 27 47.72 44.65 19.78
N GLU A 28 47.94 45.94 19.50
CA GLU A 28 48.42 46.55 18.25
C GLU A 28 47.74 46.22 16.89
N GLY A 29 47.08 47.24 16.34
CA GLY A 29 47.45 47.77 15.01
C GLY A 29 47.13 46.94 13.77
N GLY A 30 45.87 46.92 13.34
CA GLY A 30 45.48 46.61 11.96
C GLY A 30 44.52 47.68 11.44
N PRO A 31 44.67 48.19 10.19
CA PRO A 31 43.87 49.30 9.71
C PRO A 31 42.39 48.88 9.65
N LEU A 32 41.57 49.57 10.43
CA LEU A 32 40.11 49.58 10.30
C LEU A 32 39.80 49.84 8.82
N ARG A 33 39.33 48.82 8.11
CA ARG A 33 38.65 48.99 6.83
C ARG A 33 37.49 49.94 7.08
N SER A 34 37.70 51.21 6.78
CA SER A 34 36.66 52.22 6.67
C SER A 34 35.69 51.72 5.61
N THR A 35 34.62 51.05 6.04
CA THR A 35 33.47 50.78 5.20
C THR A 35 32.81 52.13 4.97
N THR A 36 33.03 52.69 3.79
CA THR A 36 32.32 53.89 3.38
C THR A 36 30.83 53.59 3.32
N VAL A 37 29.99 54.58 3.63
CA VAL A 37 28.53 54.46 3.57
C VAL A 37 28.09 53.92 2.19
N GLU A 38 28.75 54.36 1.13
CA GLU A 38 28.55 53.90 -0.26
C GLU A 38 28.77 52.38 -0.44
N GLY A 39 29.73 51.78 0.28
CA GLY A 39 29.98 50.34 0.20
C GLY A 39 28.87 49.51 0.85
N LEU A 40 28.30 50.02 1.94
CA LEU A 40 27.15 49.39 2.60
C LEU A 40 25.87 49.55 1.78
N GLU A 41 25.68 50.69 1.11
CA GLU A 41 24.55 50.90 0.19
C GLU A 41 24.58 49.90 -0.97
N GLN A 42 25.76 49.68 -1.58
CA GLN A 42 25.92 48.66 -2.63
C GLN A 42 25.65 47.23 -2.12
N GLU A 43 26.06 46.92 -0.90
CA GLU A 43 25.83 45.61 -0.29
C GLU A 43 24.35 45.38 0.02
N VAL A 44 23.64 46.39 0.52
CA VAL A 44 22.18 46.34 0.73
C VAL A 44 21.43 46.14 -0.60
N ASP A 45 21.84 46.83 -1.67
CA ASP A 45 21.23 46.67 -2.99
C ASP A 45 21.54 45.29 -3.62
N ALA A 46 22.71 44.72 -3.34
CA ALA A 46 23.04 43.35 -3.74
C ALA A 46 22.17 42.33 -2.98
N LEU A 47 22.01 42.50 -1.66
CA LEU A 47 21.18 41.63 -0.84
C LEU A 47 19.70 41.71 -1.18
N ARG A 48 19.18 42.89 -1.52
CA ARG A 48 17.79 43.05 -1.99
C ARG A 48 17.53 42.29 -3.29
N ARG A 49 18.43 42.42 -4.26
CA ARG A 49 18.32 41.67 -5.53
C ARG A 49 18.43 40.17 -5.32
N ALA A 50 19.30 39.71 -4.43
CA ALA A 50 19.40 38.31 -4.08
C ALA A 50 18.11 37.81 -3.40
N LEU A 51 17.53 38.58 -2.48
CA LEU A 51 16.27 38.23 -1.82
C LEU A 51 15.10 38.17 -2.81
N GLU A 52 15.02 39.10 -3.76
CA GLU A 52 14.00 39.10 -4.81
C GLU A 52 14.14 37.87 -5.74
N ALA A 53 15.36 37.49 -6.09
CA ALA A 53 15.62 36.29 -6.90
C ALA A 53 15.18 35.02 -6.16
N GLU A 54 15.56 34.87 -4.90
CA GLU A 54 15.14 33.74 -4.04
C GLU A 54 13.61 33.70 -3.86
N GLN A 55 12.97 34.87 -3.67
CA GLN A 55 11.51 34.95 -3.59
C GLN A 55 10.83 34.52 -4.90
N SER A 56 11.42 34.87 -6.05
CA SER A 56 10.93 34.42 -7.36
C SER A 56 11.10 32.90 -7.55
N GLU A 57 12.22 32.33 -7.09
CA GLU A 57 12.45 30.89 -7.15
C GLU A 57 11.48 30.12 -6.24
N ILE A 58 11.26 30.59 -5.01
CA ILE A 58 10.27 30.04 -4.07
C ILE A 58 8.86 30.10 -4.68
N ALA A 59 8.50 31.21 -5.33
CA ALA A 59 7.20 31.35 -5.97
C ALA A 59 7.03 30.35 -7.13
N SER A 60 8.07 30.18 -7.96
CA SER A 60 8.10 29.21 -9.05
C SER A 60 7.96 27.77 -8.53
N MET A 61 8.76 27.40 -7.53
CA MET A 61 8.69 26.06 -6.91
C MET A 61 7.33 25.80 -6.26
N SER A 62 6.75 26.78 -5.58
CA SER A 62 5.43 26.68 -4.96
C SER A 62 4.34 26.43 -6.01
N ALA A 63 4.40 27.11 -7.16
CA ALA A 63 3.48 26.88 -8.27
C ALA A 63 3.61 25.46 -8.84
N THR A 64 4.83 24.99 -9.10
CA THR A 64 5.08 23.62 -9.57
C THR A 64 4.59 22.58 -8.57
N PHE A 65 4.81 22.80 -7.27
CA PHE A 65 4.33 21.88 -6.23
C PHE A 65 2.80 21.84 -6.16
N GLY A 66 2.13 22.98 -6.33
CA GLY A 66 0.68 23.06 -6.41
C GLY A 66 0.10 22.25 -7.58
N GLU A 67 0.73 22.33 -8.76
CA GLU A 67 0.33 21.53 -9.93
C GLU A 67 0.50 20.03 -9.69
N LEU A 68 1.64 19.62 -9.14
CA LEU A 68 1.90 18.22 -8.81
C LEU A 68 0.92 17.68 -7.77
N PHE A 69 0.61 18.48 -6.75
CA PHE A 69 -0.37 18.12 -5.73
C PHE A 69 -1.76 17.90 -6.33
N MET A 70 -2.20 18.81 -7.23
CA MET A 70 -3.47 18.67 -7.93
C MET A 70 -3.51 17.43 -8.82
N ARG A 71 -2.43 17.17 -9.58
CA ARG A 71 -2.34 15.98 -10.42
C ARG A 71 -2.43 14.69 -9.60
N ASN A 72 -1.69 14.59 -8.50
CA ASN A 72 -1.72 13.43 -7.61
C ASN A 72 -3.13 13.24 -7.02
N SER A 73 -3.77 14.33 -6.59
CA SER A 73 -5.14 14.29 -6.05
C SER A 73 -6.17 13.81 -7.08
N CYS A 74 -6.06 14.24 -8.34
CA CYS A 74 -6.93 13.79 -9.41
C CYS A 74 -6.73 12.30 -9.72
N GLU A 75 -5.48 11.84 -9.74
CA GLU A 75 -5.14 10.42 -9.97
C GLU A 75 -5.71 9.52 -8.86
N GLU A 76 -5.56 9.92 -7.60
CA GLU A 76 -6.17 9.22 -6.45
C GLU A 76 -7.70 9.18 -6.56
N TYR A 77 -8.32 10.27 -6.99
CA TYR A 77 -9.78 10.34 -7.16
C TYR A 77 -10.27 9.42 -8.29
N LEU A 78 -9.56 9.37 -9.42
CA LEU A 78 -9.87 8.45 -10.51
C LEU A 78 -9.79 6.99 -10.07
N LEU A 79 -8.72 6.61 -9.36
CA LEU A 79 -8.56 5.26 -8.80
C LEU A 79 -9.66 4.91 -7.79
N GLN A 80 -10.18 5.88 -7.04
CA GLN A 80 -11.33 5.66 -6.16
C GLN A 80 -12.62 5.43 -6.96
N LEU A 81 -12.85 6.20 -8.02
CA LEU A 81 -14.02 6.03 -8.88
C LEU A 81 -14.01 4.69 -9.62
N GLU A 82 -12.87 4.30 -10.17
CA GLU A 82 -12.70 3.00 -10.84
C GLU A 82 -13.01 1.83 -9.90
N ARG A 83 -12.48 1.86 -8.67
CA ARG A 83 -12.79 0.86 -7.64
C ARG A 83 -14.29 0.81 -7.33
N ARG A 84 -14.96 1.96 -7.23
CA ARG A 84 -16.41 2.00 -6.99
C ARG A 84 -17.22 1.45 -8.16
N ILE A 85 -16.79 1.71 -9.40
CA ILE A 85 -17.42 1.15 -10.60
C ILE A 85 -17.30 -0.37 -10.59
N GLN A 86 -16.10 -0.91 -10.33
CA GLN A 86 -15.88 -2.35 -10.26
C GLN A 86 -16.75 -3.04 -9.20
N VAL A 87 -17.02 -2.40 -8.06
CA VAL A 87 -17.93 -2.93 -7.05
C VAL A 87 -19.36 -3.06 -7.59
N ILE A 88 -19.81 -2.09 -8.38
CA ILE A 88 -21.15 -2.10 -8.99
C ILE A 88 -21.23 -3.15 -10.10
N GLU A 89 -20.23 -3.21 -10.97
CA GLU A 89 -20.17 -4.16 -12.08
C GLU A 89 -20.12 -5.61 -11.58
N ASN A 90 -19.33 -5.88 -10.53
CA ASN A 90 -19.16 -7.21 -9.97
C ASN A 90 -20.21 -7.55 -8.90
N ARG A 91 -21.39 -6.91 -8.93
CA ARG A 91 -22.46 -7.14 -7.95
C ARG A 91 -22.95 -8.58 -7.90
N ASN A 92 -23.02 -9.24 -9.06
CA ASN A 92 -23.56 -10.61 -9.20
C ASN A 92 -22.45 -11.63 -9.49
N VAL A 93 -21.19 -11.28 -9.23
CA VAL A 93 -20.06 -12.20 -9.41
C VAL A 93 -19.96 -13.08 -8.16
N GLU A 94 -20.21 -14.38 -8.33
CA GLU A 94 -20.14 -15.41 -7.27
C GLU A 94 -18.93 -16.34 -7.44
N ILE A 95 -18.21 -16.22 -8.56
CA ILE A 95 -17.04 -17.05 -8.89
C ILE A 95 -15.91 -16.13 -9.33
N VAL A 96 -14.74 -16.28 -8.72
CA VAL A 96 -13.54 -15.52 -9.08
C VAL A 96 -12.38 -16.47 -9.29
N HIS A 97 -11.69 -16.30 -10.43
CA HIS A 97 -10.53 -17.08 -10.82
C HIS A 97 -9.28 -16.19 -10.81
N TRP A 98 -8.24 -16.66 -10.14
CA TRP A 98 -6.91 -16.11 -10.19
C TRP A 98 -5.95 -17.15 -10.76
N ARG A 99 -5.49 -16.89 -11.98
CA ARG A 99 -4.54 -17.77 -12.68
C ARG A 99 -3.11 -17.37 -12.35
N ILE A 100 -2.31 -18.36 -11.98
CA ILE A 100 -0.86 -18.23 -11.78
C ILE A 100 -0.17 -18.99 -12.89
N GLU A 101 0.57 -18.26 -13.73
CA GLU A 101 1.40 -18.82 -14.78
C GLU A 101 2.73 -19.36 -14.21
N ASN A 102 3.32 -20.34 -14.90
CA ASN A 102 4.60 -20.95 -14.52
C ASN A 102 4.63 -21.35 -13.04
N ALA A 103 3.63 -22.11 -12.60
CA ALA A 103 3.37 -22.36 -11.19
C ALA A 103 4.53 -23.07 -10.46
N GLU A 104 5.31 -23.90 -11.16
CA GLU A 104 6.51 -24.52 -10.60
C GLU A 104 7.65 -23.51 -10.37
N ASP A 105 7.86 -22.57 -11.30
CA ASP A 105 8.86 -21.51 -11.12
C ASP A 105 8.46 -20.60 -9.96
N VAL A 106 7.17 -20.26 -9.86
CA VAL A 106 6.62 -19.53 -8.71
C VAL A 106 6.90 -20.31 -7.44
N ARG A 107 6.55 -21.61 -7.37
CA ARG A 107 6.84 -22.43 -6.19
C ARG A 107 8.32 -22.50 -5.85
N SER A 108 9.22 -22.47 -6.83
CA SER A 108 10.67 -22.53 -6.61
C SER A 108 11.23 -21.26 -5.94
N ARG A 109 10.60 -20.11 -6.18
CA ARG A 109 11.03 -18.79 -5.71
C ARG A 109 10.62 -18.48 -4.27
N PHE A 110 9.58 -19.13 -3.77
CA PHE A 110 9.03 -18.89 -2.44
C PHE A 110 9.52 -19.95 -1.46
N GLN A 111 9.74 -19.54 -0.21
CA GLN A 111 10.01 -20.44 0.92
C GLN A 111 8.70 -20.85 1.60
N LYS A 112 8.76 -21.87 2.46
CA LYS A 112 7.62 -22.24 3.31
C LYS A 112 7.29 -21.05 4.23
N GLY A 113 5.99 -20.78 4.42
CA GLY A 113 5.52 -19.62 5.16
C GLY A 113 5.45 -18.31 4.34
N GLU A 114 6.02 -18.28 3.13
CA GLU A 114 5.90 -17.12 2.24
C GLU A 114 4.68 -17.27 1.31
N TYR A 115 4.01 -16.14 1.04
CA TYR A 115 2.83 -16.11 0.19
C TYR A 115 2.96 -15.15 -0.97
N LEU A 116 2.25 -15.48 -2.04
CA LEU A 116 1.91 -14.60 -3.14
C LEU A 116 0.49 -14.05 -2.91
N ALA A 117 0.34 -12.73 -2.93
CA ALA A 117 -0.96 -12.09 -2.88
C ALA A 117 -1.55 -11.90 -4.28
N SER A 118 -2.85 -12.15 -4.44
CA SER A 118 -3.56 -11.69 -5.62
C SER A 118 -3.70 -10.16 -5.59
N PRO A 119 -3.93 -9.52 -6.74
CA PRO A 119 -4.53 -8.19 -6.75
C PRO A 119 -5.83 -8.19 -5.92
N GLU A 120 -6.15 -7.06 -5.31
CA GLU A 120 -7.47 -6.87 -4.73
C GLU A 120 -8.54 -6.90 -5.82
N PHE A 121 -9.70 -7.47 -5.51
CA PHE A 121 -10.83 -7.54 -6.44
C PHE A 121 -12.17 -7.29 -5.74
N SER A 122 -13.20 -7.09 -6.55
CA SER A 122 -14.58 -6.99 -6.11
C SER A 122 -15.42 -8.18 -6.57
N ALA A 123 -16.34 -8.61 -5.71
CA ALA A 123 -17.31 -9.67 -5.96
C ALA A 123 -18.52 -9.48 -5.05
N CYS A 124 -19.69 -10.02 -5.42
CA CYS A 124 -20.93 -9.86 -4.64
C CYS A 124 -21.27 -8.42 -4.21
N GLY A 125 -20.82 -7.41 -4.98
CA GLY A 125 -21.07 -6.01 -4.64
C GLY A 125 -20.22 -5.46 -3.49
N LEU A 126 -19.13 -6.13 -3.16
CA LEU A 126 -18.12 -5.71 -2.20
C LEU A 126 -16.74 -5.65 -2.87
N GLY A 127 -15.88 -4.74 -2.42
CA GLY A 127 -14.49 -4.65 -2.84
C GLY A 127 -13.53 -4.94 -1.69
N GLY A 128 -12.26 -5.19 -2.01
CA GLY A 128 -11.22 -5.46 -1.01
C GLY A 128 -11.05 -6.94 -0.67
N PHE A 129 -11.52 -7.85 -1.53
CA PHE A 129 -11.15 -9.26 -1.43
C PHE A 129 -9.76 -9.48 -1.99
N CYS A 130 -9.00 -10.42 -1.41
CA CYS A 130 -7.77 -10.91 -2.02
C CYS A 130 -7.48 -12.35 -1.59
N PHE A 131 -6.66 -13.04 -2.37
CA PHE A 131 -6.11 -14.33 -2.01
C PHE A 131 -4.67 -14.20 -1.52
N HIS A 132 -4.32 -14.91 -0.45
CA HIS A 132 -2.93 -15.23 -0.16
C HIS A 132 -2.70 -16.71 -0.46
N PHE A 133 -1.83 -16.99 -1.41
CA PHE A 133 -1.45 -18.34 -1.80
C PHE A 133 -0.04 -18.64 -1.31
N TYR A 134 0.15 -19.74 -0.61
CA TYR A 134 1.43 -20.21 -0.10
C TYR A 134 1.87 -21.43 -0.92
N PRO A 135 2.72 -21.25 -1.94
CA PRO A 135 3.03 -22.33 -2.89
C PRO A 135 3.73 -23.54 -2.25
N ARG A 136 4.41 -23.32 -1.11
CA ARG A 136 5.11 -24.35 -0.31
C ARG A 136 4.44 -24.61 1.05
N GLY A 137 3.20 -24.16 1.20
CA GLY A 137 2.47 -24.23 2.46
C GLY A 137 2.84 -23.09 3.42
N ASP A 138 1.94 -22.80 4.35
CA ASP A 138 2.19 -21.94 5.49
C ASP A 138 3.10 -22.62 6.53
N ASP A 139 3.33 -21.95 7.66
CA ASP A 139 4.23 -22.44 8.71
C ASP A 139 3.75 -23.73 9.41
N PHE A 140 2.46 -24.02 9.36
CA PHE A 140 1.80 -25.10 10.10
C PHE A 140 1.51 -26.33 9.23
N CYS A 141 1.48 -26.15 7.92
CA CYS A 141 1.17 -27.15 6.91
C CYS A 141 2.25 -28.26 6.83
N GLU A 142 1.87 -29.51 6.54
CA GLU A 142 2.83 -30.57 6.19
C GLU A 142 3.63 -30.25 4.92
N GLU A 143 4.85 -30.83 4.81
CA GLU A 143 5.70 -30.63 3.64
C GLU A 143 5.06 -31.19 2.37
N GLY A 144 5.10 -30.40 1.28
CA GLY A 144 4.58 -30.79 -0.02
C GLY A 144 3.14 -30.31 -0.31
N TYR A 145 2.41 -29.87 0.71
CA TYR A 145 1.12 -29.21 0.54
C TYR A 145 1.28 -27.71 0.27
N CYS A 146 0.28 -27.11 -0.36
CA CYS A 146 0.12 -25.66 -0.48
C CYS A 146 -1.06 -25.18 0.36
N SER A 147 -1.02 -23.91 0.75
CA SER A 147 -2.08 -23.27 1.54
C SER A 147 -2.73 -22.13 0.75
N VAL A 148 -4.01 -21.88 1.01
CA VAL A 148 -4.73 -20.76 0.41
C VAL A 148 -5.61 -20.07 1.45
N TYR A 149 -5.54 -18.75 1.49
CA TYR A 149 -6.34 -17.90 2.34
C TYR A 149 -7.09 -16.88 1.50
N PHE A 150 -8.35 -16.65 1.85
CA PHE A 150 -9.26 -15.71 1.20
C PHE A 150 -9.62 -14.63 2.20
N HIS A 151 -9.03 -13.46 2.02
CA HIS A 151 -9.26 -12.30 2.87
C HIS A 151 -10.56 -11.64 2.49
N LEU A 152 -11.29 -11.27 3.53
CA LEU A 152 -12.59 -10.64 3.44
C LEU A 152 -12.46 -9.16 3.84
N PRO A 153 -13.30 -8.29 3.30
CA PRO A 153 -13.48 -6.95 3.84
C PRO A 153 -13.84 -7.01 5.32
N GLN A 154 -13.52 -5.96 6.07
CA GLN A 154 -13.77 -5.89 7.50
C GLN A 154 -15.25 -6.17 7.82
N ASP A 155 -15.49 -6.87 8.94
CA ASP A 155 -16.82 -7.18 9.47
C ASP A 155 -17.78 -7.83 8.44
N THR A 156 -17.21 -8.58 7.48
CA THR A 156 -17.97 -9.27 6.44
C THR A 156 -18.00 -10.76 6.71
N LYS A 157 -19.20 -11.32 6.62
CA LYS A 157 -19.46 -12.76 6.70
C LYS A 157 -19.92 -13.28 5.34
N VAL A 158 -19.30 -14.37 4.89
CA VAL A 158 -19.61 -15.00 3.61
C VAL A 158 -19.79 -16.51 3.76
N ARG A 159 -20.51 -17.11 2.83
CA ARG A 159 -20.45 -18.54 2.53
C ARG A 159 -19.70 -18.71 1.22
N ARG A 160 -18.76 -19.66 1.17
CA ARG A 160 -17.92 -19.87 -0.02
C ARG A 160 -17.31 -21.26 -0.11
N THR A 161 -16.89 -21.63 -1.32
CA THR A 161 -16.04 -22.80 -1.60
C THR A 161 -14.72 -22.31 -2.19
N LEU A 162 -13.58 -22.62 -1.54
CA LEU A 162 -12.26 -22.32 -2.12
C LEU A 162 -11.81 -23.45 -3.02
N PHE A 163 -11.01 -23.13 -4.03
CA PHE A 163 -10.40 -24.15 -4.87
C PHE A 163 -8.98 -23.81 -5.33
N VAL A 164 -8.20 -24.86 -5.58
CA VAL A 164 -6.89 -24.82 -6.24
C VAL A 164 -6.88 -25.93 -7.28
N GLY A 165 -6.86 -25.54 -8.56
CA GLY A 165 -7.02 -26.44 -9.69
C GLY A 165 -8.33 -27.22 -9.58
N ARG A 166 -8.23 -28.51 -9.28
CA ARG A 166 -9.38 -29.41 -9.12
C ARG A 166 -9.75 -29.68 -7.67
N GLN A 167 -8.95 -29.26 -6.70
CA GLN A 167 -9.27 -29.45 -5.29
C GLN A 167 -10.26 -28.38 -4.82
N ARG A 168 -11.32 -28.79 -4.11
CA ARG A 168 -12.31 -27.89 -3.50
C ARG A 168 -12.30 -28.04 -1.97
N HIS A 169 -12.57 -26.95 -1.28
CA HIS A 169 -12.79 -26.90 0.15
C HIS A 169 -13.98 -25.99 0.47
N GLY A 170 -15.13 -26.62 0.73
CA GLY A 170 -16.36 -25.94 1.06
C GLY A 170 -17.60 -26.72 0.68
N PRO A 171 -18.79 -26.12 0.86
CA PRO A 171 -18.99 -24.74 1.31
C PRO A 171 -18.67 -24.52 2.81
N VAL A 172 -18.06 -23.39 3.15
CA VAL A 172 -17.77 -22.97 4.54
C VAL A 172 -18.23 -21.54 4.77
N GLU A 173 -18.80 -21.27 5.95
CA GLU A 173 -19.01 -19.90 6.43
C GLU A 173 -17.71 -19.33 7.00
N ALA A 174 -17.29 -18.19 6.46
CA ALA A 174 -16.08 -17.48 6.85
C ALA A 174 -16.41 -16.04 7.26
N GLU A 175 -15.64 -15.52 8.20
CA GLU A 175 -15.78 -14.17 8.74
C GLU A 175 -14.39 -13.67 9.08
N SER A 176 -14.04 -12.42 8.73
CA SER A 176 -12.76 -11.69 8.98
C SER A 176 -11.51 -12.48 9.43
N LEU A 177 -11.51 -13.15 10.59
CA LEU A 177 -10.39 -13.92 11.14
C LEU A 177 -10.63 -15.44 11.25
N THR A 178 -11.87 -15.89 11.06
CA THR A 178 -12.33 -17.26 11.25
C THR A 178 -12.59 -17.93 9.89
N ASN A 179 -12.04 -19.13 9.72
CA ASN A 179 -12.23 -19.97 8.52
C ASN A 179 -11.86 -19.29 7.19
N ILE A 180 -10.98 -18.29 7.21
CA ILE A 180 -10.61 -17.53 6.02
C ILE A 180 -9.75 -18.31 5.02
N GLY A 181 -9.15 -19.43 5.42
CA GLY A 181 -8.31 -20.24 4.53
C GLY A 181 -8.21 -21.71 4.90
N VAL A 182 -7.32 -22.40 4.20
CA VAL A 182 -7.02 -23.83 4.34
C VAL A 182 -5.50 -23.98 4.31
N SER A 183 -4.93 -24.43 5.43
CA SER A 183 -3.49 -24.66 5.58
C SER A 183 -3.02 -25.80 4.68
N GLU A 184 -3.72 -26.93 4.71
CA GLU A 184 -3.37 -28.11 3.91
C GLU A 184 -4.35 -28.29 2.74
N MET A 185 -4.33 -27.36 1.78
CA MET A 185 -5.31 -27.37 0.70
C MET A 185 -5.12 -28.58 -0.21
N CYS A 186 -3.92 -28.76 -0.76
CA CYS A 186 -3.57 -29.88 -1.63
C CYS A 186 -2.07 -29.94 -1.93
N VAL A 187 -1.61 -31.05 -2.50
CA VAL A 187 -0.30 -31.13 -3.15
C VAL A 187 -0.33 -30.37 -4.48
N LEU A 188 0.41 -29.26 -4.58
CA LEU A 188 0.32 -28.31 -5.69
C LEU A 188 0.60 -28.95 -7.06
N SER A 189 1.65 -29.77 -7.18
CA SER A 189 2.06 -30.36 -8.47
C SER A 189 0.96 -31.22 -9.12
N ASN A 190 -0.01 -31.72 -8.35
CA ASN A 190 -1.15 -32.47 -8.87
C ASN A 190 -2.24 -31.56 -9.47
N GLN A 191 -2.20 -30.26 -9.16
CA GLN A 191 -3.19 -29.27 -9.59
C GLN A 191 -2.69 -28.37 -10.73
N ILE A 192 -1.40 -28.41 -11.04
CA ILE A 192 -0.81 -27.66 -12.16
C ILE A 192 -1.25 -28.30 -13.48
N ASP A 193 -1.76 -27.47 -14.39
CA ASP A 193 -2.07 -27.86 -15.75
C ASP A 193 -0.78 -28.25 -16.48
N LYS A 194 -0.73 -29.46 -17.03
CA LYS A 194 0.48 -29.99 -17.69
C LYS A 194 0.76 -29.37 -19.04
N GLU A 195 -0.28 -28.84 -19.71
CA GLU A 195 -0.13 -28.23 -21.03
C GLU A 195 0.34 -26.79 -20.91
N THR A 196 -0.23 -26.04 -19.96
CA THR A 196 0.08 -24.61 -19.80
C THR A 196 1.08 -24.31 -18.69
N GLY A 197 1.33 -25.24 -17.77
CA GLY A 197 2.16 -25.00 -16.59
C GLY A 197 1.51 -24.06 -15.56
N SER A 198 0.22 -23.75 -15.71
CA SER A 198 -0.50 -22.79 -14.86
C SER A 198 -1.37 -23.49 -13.82
N VAL A 199 -1.65 -22.83 -12.71
CA VAL A 199 -2.66 -23.26 -11.73
C VAL A 199 -3.71 -22.15 -11.56
N VAL A 200 -4.97 -22.53 -11.39
CA VAL A 200 -6.05 -21.58 -11.10
C VAL A 200 -6.46 -21.73 -9.64
N ILE A 201 -6.45 -20.63 -8.92
CA ILE A 201 -6.92 -20.52 -7.55
C ILE A 201 -8.19 -19.69 -7.56
N GLY A 202 -9.14 -19.97 -6.70
CA GLY A 202 -10.30 -19.12 -6.64
C GLY A 202 -11.29 -19.46 -5.57
N VAL A 203 -12.43 -18.81 -5.72
CA VAL A 203 -13.62 -19.00 -4.90
C VAL A 203 -14.81 -19.22 -5.83
N GLU A 204 -15.68 -20.15 -5.47
CA GLU A 204 -16.96 -20.42 -6.10
C GLU A 204 -18.07 -20.48 -5.03
N ASP A 205 -19.32 -20.41 -5.47
CA ASP A 205 -20.49 -20.30 -4.60
C ASP A 205 -20.37 -19.17 -3.56
N LEU A 206 -19.69 -18.07 -3.92
CA LEU A 206 -19.46 -16.95 -3.01
C LEU A 206 -20.78 -16.21 -2.77
N GLN A 207 -21.16 -16.11 -1.51
CA GLN A 207 -22.36 -15.40 -1.09
C GLN A 207 -22.08 -14.58 0.15
N VAL A 208 -22.42 -13.29 0.11
CA VAL A 208 -22.34 -12.41 1.27
C VAL A 208 -23.55 -12.64 2.15
N LEU A 209 -23.30 -13.09 3.39
CA LEU A 209 -24.35 -13.30 4.39
C LEU A 209 -24.64 -12.01 5.17
N SER A 210 -23.60 -11.25 5.48
CA SER A 210 -23.71 -9.92 6.10
C SER A 210 -22.46 -9.09 5.84
N SER A 211 -22.61 -7.80 5.62
CA SER A 211 -21.49 -6.84 5.56
C SER A 211 -22.00 -5.42 5.82
N PRO A 212 -21.30 -4.60 6.62
CA PRO A 212 -21.63 -3.18 6.78
C PRO A 212 -21.33 -2.36 5.51
N HIS A 213 -20.56 -2.94 4.57
CA HIS A 213 -20.11 -2.27 3.35
C HIS A 213 -21.04 -2.48 2.16
N LEU A 214 -22.07 -3.31 2.29
CA LEU A 214 -23.09 -3.44 1.26
C LEU A 214 -23.86 -2.13 1.19
N VAL A 215 -23.65 -1.39 0.11
CA VAL A 215 -24.45 -0.22 -0.20
C VAL A 215 -25.85 -0.71 -0.55
N GLU A 216 -26.77 -0.68 0.41
CA GLU A 216 -28.19 -0.82 0.10
C GLU A 216 -28.56 0.26 -0.90
N THR A 217 -28.80 -0.14 -2.16
CA THR A 217 -29.43 0.72 -3.16
C THR A 217 -30.88 1.00 -2.75
N ARG A 218 -31.07 1.83 -1.72
CA ARG A 218 -32.32 2.50 -1.39
C ARG A 218 -32.31 3.91 -1.97
N THR A 219 -31.94 4.07 -3.23
CA THR A 219 -32.32 5.28 -3.97
C THR A 219 -33.76 5.09 -4.41
N LYS A 220 -34.73 5.34 -3.51
CA LYS A 220 -36.09 5.66 -3.95
C LYS A 220 -35.99 7.00 -4.67
N LEU A 221 -35.82 6.95 -5.99
CA LEU A 221 -36.00 8.12 -6.84
C LEU A 221 -37.48 8.50 -6.75
N HIS A 222 -37.79 9.45 -5.87
CA HIS A 222 -39.06 10.14 -5.91
C HIS A 222 -39.00 11.11 -7.10
N LEU A 223 -39.57 10.69 -8.22
CA LEU A 223 -39.95 11.61 -9.30
C LEU A 223 -41.00 12.55 -8.71
N VAL A 224 -40.62 13.80 -8.49
CA VAL A 224 -41.56 14.88 -8.20
C VAL A 224 -42.23 15.23 -9.52
N SER A 225 -43.51 14.88 -9.64
CA SER A 225 -44.40 15.28 -10.73
C SER A 225 -44.89 16.71 -10.56
#